data_AF-A0AB36TK59-F1
#
_entry.id   AF-A0AB36TK59-F1
#
_cell.length_a   1.000
_cell.length_b   1.000
_cell.length_c   1.000
_cell.angle_alpha   90.00
_cell.angle_beta   90.00
_cell.angle_gamma   90.00
#
_symmetry.space_group_name_H-M   'P 1'
#
loop_
_entity.id
_entity.type
_entity.pdbx_description
1 polymer ?
#
loop_
_entity_poly.entity_id
_entity_poly.type
_entity_poly.pdbx_seq_one_letter_code
_entity_poly.pdbx_strand_id
1 'polypeptide(L)'
;MIFEMMGEKFDKNAPIAMQSDVFPRFIINCRDGRTIFKENDTLEFELIIFDNLTELFIQYIYVFETIGQSGLGPEKARYELLSVSDGKGNIIYKNTLLTGNAPVSDIREYISSRLDYCLNNRKNISRMTLLSSVMLNSDCKNGNKKVFFFSAEAFSYSIRERLSRLNVLEKEDEEKLNELLSDKRIINGINMKLTKIDYYIQNEQKTVTFPRFKGYIVFDIERINSYLDYFFACEKLCIGQNILLGFGRYVMG
;
A
#
# COMPACT_ATOMS: atom_id res chain seq x y z
N MET A 1 14.22 -10.52 11.88
CA MET A 1 12.76 -10.30 12.02
C MET A 1 12.33 -8.85 11.73
N ILE A 2 12.48 -7.85 12.61
CA ILE A 2 11.94 -6.49 12.35
C ILE A 2 12.52 -5.84 11.09
N PHE A 3 13.83 -5.92 10.88
CA PHE A 3 14.47 -5.40 9.66
C PHE A 3 14.02 -6.14 8.39
N GLU A 4 13.71 -7.44 8.48
CA GLU A 4 13.16 -8.21 7.36
C GLU A 4 11.73 -7.77 7.04
N MET A 5 10.93 -7.44 8.06
CA MET A 5 9.55 -6.97 7.89
C MET A 5 9.46 -5.55 7.32
N MET A 6 10.30 -4.64 7.81
CA MET A 6 10.24 -3.23 7.44
C MET A 6 11.00 -2.93 6.13
N GLY A 7 11.93 -3.81 5.74
CA GLY A 7 12.75 -3.64 4.55
C GLY A 7 13.96 -2.71 4.76
N GLU A 8 14.70 -2.49 3.68
CA GLU A 8 15.90 -1.66 3.69
C GLU A 8 15.61 -0.21 4.11
N LYS A 9 16.58 0.45 4.75
CA LYS A 9 16.55 1.86 5.20
C LYS A 9 15.60 2.17 6.37
N PHE A 10 14.96 1.17 6.95
CA PHE A 10 14.21 1.37 8.19
C PHE A 10 15.16 1.74 9.34
N ASP A 11 14.86 2.84 10.01
CA ASP A 11 15.52 3.27 11.25
C ASP A 11 14.51 3.18 12.40
N LYS A 12 14.79 2.27 13.34
CA LYS A 12 13.97 2.06 14.54
C LYS A 12 13.91 3.29 15.46
N ASN A 13 14.85 4.22 15.35
CA ASN A 13 14.93 5.40 16.20
C ASN A 13 14.24 6.62 15.57
N ALA A 14 13.91 6.55 14.28
CA ALA A 14 13.22 7.63 13.57
C ALA A 14 11.69 7.40 13.59
N PRO A 15 10.86 8.46 13.73
CA PRO A 15 9.42 8.31 13.60
C PRO A 15 9.00 7.77 12.22
N ILE A 16 8.01 6.89 12.17
CA ILE A 16 7.50 6.29 10.92
C ILE A 16 7.13 7.36 9.88
N ALA A 17 6.51 8.47 10.32
CA ALA A 17 6.15 9.56 9.43
C ALA A 17 7.35 10.23 8.74
N MET A 18 8.57 10.11 9.26
CA MET A 18 9.77 10.67 8.64
C MET A 18 10.50 9.70 7.70
N GLN A 19 10.01 8.46 7.58
CA GLN A 19 10.68 7.39 6.85
C GLN A 19 9.96 7.09 5.53
N SER A 20 10.00 8.06 4.60
CA SER A 20 9.24 8.01 3.33
C SER A 20 9.65 6.88 2.38
N ASP A 21 10.90 6.42 2.47
CA ASP A 21 11.54 5.52 1.51
C ASP A 21 11.69 4.08 2.06
N VAL A 22 10.86 3.72 3.05
CA VAL A 22 10.79 2.38 3.64
C VAL A 22 9.72 1.56 2.94
N PHE A 23 10.08 0.34 2.54
CA PHE A 23 9.26 -0.56 1.73
C PHE A 23 8.97 -1.81 2.53
N PRO A 24 7.89 -1.81 3.32
CA PRO A 24 7.57 -2.93 4.18
C PRO A 24 7.13 -4.15 3.35
N ARG A 25 7.38 -5.33 3.91
CA ARG A 25 6.87 -6.63 3.46
C ARG A 25 5.50 -6.96 4.07
N PHE A 26 4.81 -5.95 4.58
CA PHE A 26 3.40 -5.97 4.94
C PHE A 26 2.76 -4.62 4.60
N ILE A 27 1.43 -4.55 4.56
CA ILE A 27 0.66 -3.33 4.31
C ILE A 27 -0.48 -3.26 5.31
N ILE A 28 -0.65 -2.09 5.93
CA ILE A 28 -1.81 -1.78 6.78
C ILE A 28 -2.69 -0.79 6.02
N ASN A 29 -3.95 -1.18 5.84
CA ASN A 29 -4.93 -0.48 5.05
C ASN A 29 -6.15 -0.16 5.90
N CYS A 30 -6.24 1.07 6.38
CA CYS A 30 -7.44 1.55 7.08
C CYS A 30 -8.29 2.42 6.15
N ARG A 31 -9.58 2.10 6.02
CA ARG A 31 -10.54 2.94 5.26
C ARG A 31 -11.20 3.98 6.14
N ASP A 32 -11.21 3.77 7.45
CA ASP A 32 -11.76 4.70 8.41
C ASP A 32 -10.81 5.89 8.61
N GLY A 33 -11.32 7.09 8.34
CA GLY A 33 -10.58 8.34 8.46
C GLY A 33 -10.84 9.09 9.77
N ARG A 34 -11.63 8.52 10.69
CA ARG A 34 -11.90 9.15 11.99
C ARG A 34 -10.61 9.23 12.81
N THR A 35 -10.48 10.33 13.54
CA THR A 35 -9.38 10.56 14.49
C THR A 35 -9.85 10.59 15.94
N ILE A 36 -11.16 10.56 16.15
CA ILE A 36 -11.82 10.57 17.46
C ILE A 36 -12.73 9.36 17.51
N PHE A 37 -12.49 8.51 18.49
CA PHE A 37 -13.27 7.31 18.78
C PHE A 37 -13.82 7.42 20.20
N LYS A 38 -15.06 6.97 20.38
CA LYS A 38 -15.69 6.82 21.69
C LYS A 38 -15.61 5.36 22.13
N GLU A 39 -15.89 5.13 23.41
CA GLU A 39 -16.06 3.78 23.93
C GLU A 39 -17.09 3.01 23.08
N ASN A 40 -16.78 1.76 22.77
CA ASN A 40 -17.55 0.86 21.89
C ASN A 40 -17.57 1.23 20.39
N ASP A 41 -16.88 2.28 19.95
CA ASP A 41 -16.64 2.44 18.52
C ASP A 41 -15.75 1.30 18.00
N THR A 42 -16.08 0.80 16.81
CA THR A 42 -15.27 -0.23 16.13
C THR A 42 -14.42 0.42 15.04
N LEU A 43 -13.17 -0.05 14.92
CA LEU A 43 -12.25 0.28 13.84
C LEU A 43 -11.91 -0.99 13.06
N GLU A 44 -12.12 -0.97 11.75
CA GLU A 44 -11.75 -2.06 10.85
C GLU A 44 -10.57 -1.64 9.97
N PHE A 45 -9.57 -2.51 9.86
CA PHE A 45 -8.44 -2.34 8.97
C PHE A 45 -8.03 -3.68 8.36
N GLU A 46 -7.38 -3.60 7.19
CA GLU A 46 -6.84 -4.75 6.48
C GLU A 46 -5.32 -4.80 6.70
N LEU A 47 -4.80 -6.00 6.99
CA LEU A 47 -3.37 -6.29 6.99
C LEU A 47 -3.08 -7.26 5.85
N ILE A 48 -2.20 -6.87 4.94
CA ILE A 48 -1.68 -7.75 3.88
C ILE A 48 -0.25 -8.10 4.24
N ILE A 49 0.07 -9.39 4.28
CA ILE A 49 1.40 -9.90 4.61
C ILE A 49 1.91 -10.68 3.41
N PHE A 50 3.20 -10.57 3.08
CA PHE A 50 3.80 -11.21 1.91
C PHE A 50 4.88 -12.21 2.28
N ASP A 51 5.15 -13.12 1.34
CA ASP A 51 6.30 -14.03 1.39
C ASP A 51 6.33 -14.86 2.69
N ASN A 52 7.52 -15.20 3.18
CA ASN A 52 7.76 -15.91 4.43
C ASN A 52 7.12 -15.27 5.68
N LEU A 53 6.72 -14.00 5.64
CA LEU A 53 6.01 -13.37 6.77
C LEU A 53 4.58 -13.91 6.94
N THR A 54 4.02 -14.55 5.92
CA THR A 54 2.70 -15.19 6.00
C THR A 54 2.65 -16.29 7.07
N GLU A 55 3.78 -16.96 7.33
CA GLU A 55 3.93 -17.93 8.42
C GLU A 55 3.81 -17.30 9.80
N LEU A 56 3.99 -15.98 9.90
CA LEU A 56 3.94 -15.22 11.16
C LEU A 56 2.56 -14.64 11.47
N PHE A 57 1.49 -15.02 10.75
CA PHE A 57 0.18 -14.38 10.89
C PHE A 57 -0.37 -14.47 12.33
N ILE A 58 -0.14 -15.58 13.03
CA ILE A 58 -0.57 -15.76 14.42
C ILE A 58 0.15 -14.76 15.33
N GLN A 59 1.43 -14.51 15.09
CA GLN A 59 2.23 -13.55 15.86
C GLN A 59 1.72 -12.12 15.65
N TYR A 60 1.25 -11.77 14.45
CA TYR A 60 0.58 -10.48 14.24
C TYR A 60 -0.68 -10.34 15.09
N ILE A 61 -1.52 -11.37 15.16
CA ILE A 61 -2.74 -11.37 16.01
C ILE A 61 -2.36 -11.08 17.47
N TYR A 62 -1.39 -11.82 18.02
CA TYR A 62 -0.94 -11.62 19.40
C TYR A 62 -0.34 -10.22 19.63
N VAL A 63 0.37 -9.66 18.64
CA VAL A 63 0.89 -8.29 18.72
C VAL A 63 -0.26 -7.29 18.82
N PHE A 64 -1.32 -7.43 18.01
CA PHE A 64 -2.48 -6.53 18.10
C PHE A 64 -3.24 -6.67 19.43
N GLU A 65 -3.41 -7.88 19.95
CA GLU A 65 -3.97 -8.06 21.30
C GLU A 65 -3.13 -7.35 22.38
N THR A 66 -1.81 -7.52 22.31
CA THR A 66 -0.87 -6.92 23.29
C THR A 66 -0.85 -5.40 23.20
N ILE A 67 -0.90 -4.84 21.99
CA ILE A 67 -1.02 -3.39 21.78
C ILE A 67 -2.37 -2.89 22.33
N GLY A 68 -3.46 -3.64 22.13
CA GLY A 68 -4.77 -3.31 22.69
C GLY A 68 -4.78 -3.18 24.20
N GLN A 69 -4.08 -4.08 24.90
CA GLN A 69 -3.91 -4.04 26.36
C GLN A 69 -3.02 -2.87 26.82
N SER A 70 -1.93 -2.61 26.09
CA SER A 70 -0.98 -1.53 26.40
C SER A 70 -1.56 -0.14 26.11
N GLY A 71 -2.50 -0.06 25.18
CA GLY A 71 -3.09 1.17 24.67
C GLY A 71 -2.31 1.77 23.50
N LEU A 72 -3.03 2.47 22.61
CA LEU A 72 -2.50 3.11 21.41
C LEU A 72 -2.62 4.64 21.48
N GLY A 73 -1.61 5.33 20.91
CA GLY A 73 -1.58 6.78 20.82
C GLY A 73 -1.25 7.50 22.13
N PRO A 74 -1.27 8.85 22.12
CA PRO A 74 -0.87 9.66 23.27
C PRO A 74 -1.69 9.41 24.54
N GLU A 75 -2.98 9.15 24.37
CA GLU A 75 -3.92 8.86 25.46
C GLU A 75 -3.85 7.41 25.97
N LYS A 76 -3.00 6.57 25.35
CA LYS A 76 -2.94 5.12 25.59
C LYS A 76 -4.33 4.48 25.55
N ALA A 77 -5.12 4.85 24.54
CA ALA A 77 -6.48 4.34 24.36
C ALA A 77 -6.42 2.82 24.17
N ARG A 78 -7.00 2.09 25.12
CA ARG A 78 -7.06 0.62 25.08
C ARG A 78 -8.16 0.16 24.14
N TYR A 79 -7.96 -0.99 23.53
CA TYR A 79 -8.95 -1.64 22.68
C TYR A 79 -8.89 -3.16 22.86
N GLU A 80 -9.94 -3.83 22.41
CA GLU A 80 -10.00 -5.28 22.31
C GLU A 80 -10.01 -5.70 20.84
N LEU A 81 -9.26 -6.75 20.50
CA LEU A 81 -9.32 -7.35 19.17
C LEU A 81 -10.55 -8.25 19.05
N LEU A 82 -11.62 -7.72 18.46
CA LEU A 82 -12.92 -8.43 18.38
C LEU A 82 -12.86 -9.69 17.51
N SER A 83 -12.29 -9.57 16.31
CA SER A 83 -12.18 -10.68 15.37
C SER A 83 -11.18 -10.38 14.26
N VAL A 84 -10.64 -11.44 13.66
CA VAL A 84 -9.87 -11.39 12.42
C VAL A 84 -10.52 -12.33 11.41
N SER A 85 -10.71 -11.85 10.19
CA SER A 85 -11.19 -12.63 9.06
C SER A 85 -10.16 -12.68 7.93
N ASP A 86 -10.19 -13.73 7.13
CA ASP A 86 -9.43 -13.80 5.89
C ASP A 86 -9.96 -12.85 4.81
N GLY A 87 -9.28 -12.79 3.67
CA GLY A 87 -9.69 -11.97 2.53
C GLY A 87 -11.02 -12.37 1.86
N LYS A 88 -11.61 -13.51 2.25
CA LYS A 88 -12.94 -13.98 1.81
C LYS A 88 -14.02 -13.71 2.86
N GLY A 89 -13.66 -13.18 4.04
CA GLY A 89 -14.56 -12.90 5.15
C GLY A 89 -14.76 -14.07 6.11
N ASN A 90 -14.02 -15.18 5.95
CA ASN A 90 -14.09 -16.28 6.92
C ASN A 90 -13.35 -15.88 8.19
N ILE A 91 -13.99 -16.04 9.34
CA ILE A 91 -13.39 -15.74 10.64
C ILE A 91 -12.27 -16.75 10.91
N ILE A 92 -11.07 -16.26 11.21
CA ILE A 92 -9.89 -17.06 11.58
C ILE A 92 -9.54 -16.93 13.06
N TYR A 93 -9.91 -15.81 13.68
CA TYR A 93 -9.73 -15.55 15.11
C TYR A 93 -10.93 -14.78 15.66
N LYS A 94 -11.45 -15.20 16.81
CA LYS A 94 -12.52 -14.49 17.54
C LYS A 94 -12.54 -14.94 18.99
N ASN A 95 -12.81 -14.02 19.92
CA ASN A 95 -12.91 -14.32 21.36
C ASN A 95 -11.72 -15.14 21.86
N THR A 96 -10.49 -14.71 21.56
CA THR A 96 -9.23 -15.39 21.94
C THR A 96 -9.04 -16.82 21.41
N LEU A 97 -9.89 -17.28 20.50
CA LEU A 97 -9.80 -18.60 19.89
C LEU A 97 -9.42 -18.50 18.41
N LEU A 98 -8.37 -19.24 18.04
CA LEU A 98 -8.06 -19.53 16.65
C LEU A 98 -9.03 -20.59 16.13
N THR A 99 -9.70 -20.27 15.03
CA THR A 99 -10.77 -21.10 14.44
C THR A 99 -10.38 -21.69 13.08
N GLY A 100 -9.28 -21.22 12.49
CA GLY A 100 -8.74 -21.74 11.24
C GLY A 100 -7.39 -21.11 10.90
N ASN A 101 -6.79 -21.61 9.81
CA ASN A 101 -5.60 -20.98 9.23
C ASN A 101 -6.00 -19.86 8.28
N ALA A 102 -5.18 -18.82 8.20
CA ALA A 102 -5.31 -17.82 7.15
C ALA A 102 -4.88 -18.44 5.80
N PRO A 103 -5.76 -18.52 4.79
CA PRO A 103 -5.37 -19.02 3.48
C PRO A 103 -4.34 -18.08 2.85
N VAL A 104 -3.24 -18.65 2.36
CA VAL A 104 -2.27 -17.94 1.54
C VAL A 104 -2.78 -17.91 0.11
N SER A 105 -2.89 -16.71 -0.47
CA SER A 105 -3.28 -16.52 -1.87
C SER A 105 -2.07 -16.17 -2.72
N ASP A 106 -1.99 -16.73 -3.93
CA ASP A 106 -1.00 -16.31 -4.92
C ASP A 106 -1.44 -14.99 -5.56
N ILE A 107 -0.52 -14.02 -5.66
CA ILE A 107 -0.76 -12.77 -6.37
C ILE A 107 -1.07 -12.99 -7.86
N ARG A 108 -0.56 -14.07 -8.46
CA ARG A 108 -0.85 -14.45 -9.86
C ARG A 108 -2.33 -14.79 -10.06
N GLU A 109 -2.98 -15.40 -9.08
CA GLU A 109 -4.43 -15.66 -9.12
C GLU A 109 -5.20 -14.33 -9.10
N TYR A 110 -4.77 -13.38 -8.27
CA TYR A 110 -5.36 -12.04 -8.24
C TYR A 110 -5.20 -11.34 -9.60
N ILE A 111 -3.98 -11.28 -10.13
CA ILE A 111 -3.68 -10.66 -11.44
C ILE A 111 -4.54 -11.28 -12.54
N SER A 112 -4.60 -12.62 -12.61
CA SER A 112 -5.39 -13.34 -13.62
C SER A 112 -6.88 -13.00 -13.51
N SER A 113 -7.44 -13.01 -12.29
CA SER A 113 -8.85 -12.64 -12.07
C SER A 113 -9.16 -11.20 -12.50
N ARG A 114 -8.20 -10.28 -12.31
CA ARG A 114 -8.33 -8.88 -12.71
C ARG A 114 -8.23 -8.72 -14.23
N LEU A 115 -7.32 -9.44 -14.88
CA LEU A 115 -7.22 -9.50 -16.35
C LEU A 115 -8.53 -10.01 -16.96
N ASP A 116 -9.07 -11.12 -16.46
CA ASP A 116 -10.34 -11.70 -16.93
C ASP A 116 -11.51 -10.74 -16.76
N TYR A 117 -11.62 -10.12 -15.58
CA TYR A 117 -12.65 -9.11 -15.33
C TYR A 117 -12.56 -7.95 -16.32
N CYS A 118 -11.34 -7.49 -16.60
CA CYS A 118 -11.05 -6.38 -17.50
C CYS A 118 -11.32 -6.74 -18.96
N LEU A 119 -10.91 -7.92 -19.43
CA LEU A 119 -11.20 -8.41 -20.79
C LEU A 119 -12.70 -8.40 -21.09
N ASN A 120 -13.52 -8.72 -20.09
CA ASN A 120 -14.98 -8.71 -20.17
C ASN A 120 -15.59 -7.30 -20.00
N ASN A 121 -14.84 -6.31 -19.50
CA ASN A 121 -15.32 -4.95 -19.18
C ASN A 121 -14.36 -3.85 -19.67
N ARG A 122 -13.97 -3.88 -20.95
CA ARG A 122 -12.90 -3.02 -21.49
C ARG A 122 -13.10 -1.51 -21.36
N LYS A 123 -14.31 -1.02 -21.11
CA LYS A 123 -14.64 0.41 -21.18
C LYS A 123 -13.92 1.29 -20.14
N ASN A 124 -13.35 0.73 -19.06
CA ASN A 124 -12.69 1.52 -18.03
C ASN A 124 -11.29 1.05 -17.59
N ILE A 125 -10.67 0.05 -18.23
CA ILE A 125 -9.35 -0.46 -17.78
C ILE A 125 -8.27 0.63 -17.77
N SER A 126 -8.43 1.66 -18.61
CA SER A 126 -7.49 2.78 -18.71
C SER A 126 -7.55 3.74 -17.53
N ARG A 127 -8.43 3.57 -16.55
CA ARG A 127 -8.55 4.50 -15.42
C ARG A 127 -7.92 3.90 -14.17
N MET A 128 -7.02 4.64 -13.54
CA MET A 128 -6.55 4.37 -12.18
C MET A 128 -7.19 5.34 -11.21
N THR A 129 -7.94 4.83 -10.22
CA THR A 129 -8.52 5.65 -9.15
C THR A 129 -7.71 5.50 -7.87
N LEU A 130 -7.29 6.63 -7.28
CA LEU A 130 -6.51 6.63 -6.05
C LEU A 130 -7.42 6.38 -4.85
N LEU A 131 -7.14 5.31 -4.10
CA LEU A 131 -7.88 4.93 -2.88
C LEU A 131 -7.25 5.57 -1.63
N SER A 132 -5.95 5.81 -1.66
CA SER A 132 -5.24 6.62 -0.66
C SER A 132 -4.31 7.62 -1.35
N SER A 133 -3.72 8.54 -0.58
CA SER A 133 -2.72 9.46 -1.11
C SER A 133 -1.59 8.67 -1.76
N VAL A 134 -1.16 9.06 -2.96
CA VAL A 134 0.01 8.48 -3.61
C VAL A 134 1.07 9.56 -3.74
N MET A 135 2.27 9.28 -3.22
CA MET A 135 3.46 10.10 -3.40
C MET A 135 4.45 9.27 -4.20
N LEU A 136 4.68 9.63 -5.46
CA LEU A 136 5.48 8.81 -6.36
C LEU A 136 6.98 9.05 -6.14
N ASN A 137 7.74 7.99 -6.40
CA ASN A 137 9.18 8.07 -6.52
C ASN A 137 9.57 8.47 -7.93
N SER A 138 10.72 9.14 -8.05
CA SER A 138 11.34 9.47 -9.33
C SER A 138 12.84 9.28 -9.21
N ASP A 139 13.48 8.92 -10.32
CA ASP A 139 14.93 8.87 -10.43
C ASP A 139 15.53 10.28 -10.52
N CYS A 140 15.46 11.04 -9.42
CA CYS A 140 16.15 12.33 -9.35
C CYS A 140 17.62 12.08 -8.99
N LYS A 141 18.49 12.13 -10.00
CA LYS A 141 19.97 12.11 -9.87
C LYS A 141 20.53 13.16 -8.90
N ASN A 142 19.74 14.15 -8.48
CA ASN A 142 20.14 15.29 -7.63
C ASN A 142 19.66 15.21 -6.16
N GLY A 143 19.43 14.03 -5.60
CA GLY A 143 19.25 13.84 -4.15
C GLY A 143 17.90 14.28 -3.55
N ASN A 144 17.12 15.11 -4.24
CA ASN A 144 15.74 15.46 -3.84
C ASN A 144 14.73 14.50 -4.48
N LYS A 145 14.51 13.35 -3.83
CA LYS A 145 13.60 12.27 -4.28
C LYS A 145 12.10 12.58 -4.16
N LYS A 146 11.70 13.78 -3.76
CA LYS A 146 10.28 14.12 -3.59
C LYS A 146 9.73 14.76 -4.85
N VAL A 147 9.10 13.95 -5.70
CA VAL A 147 8.34 14.47 -6.84
C VAL A 147 6.87 14.62 -6.44
N PHE A 148 6.38 15.85 -6.51
CA PHE A 148 4.98 16.20 -6.23
C PHE A 148 4.08 16.12 -7.48
N PHE A 149 4.66 15.82 -8.65
CA PHE A 149 3.94 15.82 -9.93
C PHE A 149 3.72 14.40 -10.42
N PHE A 150 2.45 14.09 -10.74
CA PHE A 150 2.08 12.85 -11.40
C PHE A 150 2.58 12.89 -12.86
N SER A 151 3.60 12.10 -13.16
CA SER A 151 4.11 11.89 -14.52
C SER A 151 4.12 10.40 -14.85
N ALA A 152 4.10 10.07 -16.14
CA ALA A 152 4.27 8.71 -16.63
C ALA A 152 5.53 8.06 -16.04
N GLU A 153 6.66 8.77 -16.12
CA GLU A 153 7.95 8.33 -15.60
C GLU A 153 7.91 8.00 -14.10
N ALA A 154 7.33 8.88 -13.27
CA ALA A 154 7.26 8.66 -11.83
C ALA A 154 6.36 7.46 -11.47
N PHE A 155 5.29 7.21 -12.24
CA PHE A 155 4.45 6.03 -12.07
C PHE A 155 5.19 4.75 -12.40
N SER A 156 5.75 4.69 -13.61
CA SER A 156 6.49 3.53 -14.09
C SER A 156 7.66 3.22 -13.15
N TYR A 157 8.35 4.24 -12.65
CA TYR A 157 9.42 4.09 -11.65
C TYR A 157 8.91 3.52 -10.33
N SER A 158 7.80 4.05 -9.80
CA SER A 158 7.25 3.61 -8.52
C SER A 158 6.75 2.15 -8.57
N ILE A 159 6.17 1.72 -9.69
CA ILE A 159 5.77 0.33 -9.91
C ILE A 159 7.02 -0.56 -9.95
N ARG A 160 7.99 -0.24 -10.81
CA ARG A 160 9.23 -1.01 -10.93
C ARG A 160 9.96 -1.11 -9.58
N GLU A 161 10.18 0.01 -8.90
CA GLU A 161 10.89 0.04 -7.63
C GLU A 161 10.21 -0.85 -6.58
N ARG A 162 8.87 -0.82 -6.50
CA ARG A 162 8.15 -1.67 -5.55
C ARG A 162 8.39 -3.14 -5.83
N LEU A 163 8.21 -3.56 -7.09
CA LEU A 163 8.33 -4.97 -7.47
C LEU A 163 9.77 -5.47 -7.37
N SER A 164 10.75 -4.67 -7.80
CA SER A 164 12.18 -5.00 -7.64
C SER A 164 12.56 -5.17 -6.18
N ARG A 165 12.10 -4.31 -5.27
CA ARG A 165 12.42 -4.41 -3.83
C ARG A 165 11.77 -5.60 -3.14
N LEU A 166 10.67 -6.12 -3.70
CA LEU A 166 10.06 -7.36 -3.26
C LEU A 166 10.75 -8.60 -3.86
N ASN A 167 11.71 -8.41 -4.77
CA ASN A 167 12.44 -9.47 -5.45
C ASN A 167 11.50 -10.46 -6.18
N VAL A 168 10.47 -9.93 -6.84
CA VAL A 168 9.43 -10.73 -7.55
C VAL A 168 9.53 -10.64 -9.07
N LEU A 169 10.53 -9.94 -9.60
CA LEU A 169 10.68 -9.71 -11.04
C LEU A 169 11.67 -10.73 -11.63
N GLU A 170 11.30 -11.30 -12.77
CA GLU A 170 12.23 -12.03 -13.63
C GLU A 170 12.91 -11.06 -14.61
N LYS A 171 13.96 -11.50 -15.30
CA LYS A 171 14.73 -10.65 -16.23
C LYS A 171 13.85 -10.04 -17.32
N GLU A 172 12.91 -10.82 -17.86
CA GLU A 172 11.97 -10.37 -18.89
C GLU A 172 11.03 -9.27 -18.36
N ASP A 173 10.65 -9.33 -17.08
CA ASP A 173 9.84 -8.30 -16.45
C ASP A 173 10.61 -6.99 -16.28
N GLU A 174 11.89 -7.07 -15.94
CA GLU A 174 12.75 -5.89 -15.83
C GLU A 174 12.88 -5.17 -17.18
N GLU A 175 13.05 -5.92 -18.28
CA GLU A 175 13.10 -5.38 -19.64
C GLU A 175 11.80 -4.65 -20.00
N LYS A 176 10.64 -5.28 -19.78
CA LYS A 176 9.32 -4.64 -20.00
C LYS A 176 9.12 -3.38 -19.16
N LEU A 177 9.46 -3.42 -17.87
CA LEU A 177 9.31 -2.25 -17.00
C LEU A 177 10.25 -1.11 -17.39
N ASN A 178 11.41 -1.40 -17.98
CA ASN A 178 12.31 -0.39 -18.56
C ASN A 178 11.73 0.26 -19.83
N GLU A 179 11.01 -0.50 -20.66
CA GLU A 179 10.25 0.05 -21.79
C GLU A 179 9.15 0.99 -21.30
N LEU A 180 8.35 0.55 -20.31
CA LEU A 180 7.29 1.35 -19.69
C LEU A 180 7.82 2.66 -19.08
N LEU A 181 9.01 2.63 -18.47
CA LEU A 181 9.68 3.82 -17.95
C LEU A 181 10.04 4.85 -19.03
N SER A 182 10.32 4.37 -20.23
CA SER A 182 10.72 5.21 -21.36
C SER A 182 9.51 5.83 -22.08
N ASP A 183 8.31 5.26 -21.94
CA ASP A 183 7.10 5.78 -22.56
C ASP A 183 6.45 6.92 -21.76
N LYS A 184 6.69 8.15 -22.20
CA LYS A 184 6.13 9.37 -21.59
C LYS A 184 4.68 9.65 -21.98
N ARG A 185 4.11 8.91 -22.93
CA ARG A 185 2.78 9.17 -23.51
C ARG A 185 1.70 8.21 -23.01
N ILE A 186 2.00 7.40 -22.00
CA ILE A 186 1.02 6.45 -21.43
C ILE A 186 -0.13 7.15 -20.69
N ILE A 187 0.02 8.41 -20.28
CA ILE A 187 -1.01 9.16 -19.56
C ILE A 187 -1.75 10.09 -20.53
N ASN A 188 -3.06 9.89 -20.66
CA ASN A 188 -3.98 10.73 -21.45
C ASN A 188 -4.59 11.88 -20.64
N GLY A 189 -4.73 11.72 -19.33
CA GLY A 189 -5.32 12.76 -18.48
C GLY A 189 -5.18 12.49 -17.00
N ILE A 190 -5.20 13.55 -16.21
CA ILE A 190 -5.09 13.51 -14.75
C ILE A 190 -6.18 14.41 -14.17
N ASN A 191 -6.98 13.87 -13.26
CA ASN A 191 -7.94 14.64 -12.49
C ASN A 191 -7.64 14.42 -11.01
N MET A 192 -7.08 15.44 -10.35
CA MET A 192 -6.64 15.36 -8.96
C MET A 192 -7.12 16.55 -8.16
N LYS A 193 -7.59 16.26 -6.95
CA LYS A 193 -7.82 17.23 -5.89
C LYS A 193 -6.70 17.10 -4.86
N LEU A 194 -6.01 18.21 -4.62
CA LEU A 194 -5.00 18.32 -3.56
C LEU A 194 -5.65 18.81 -2.26
N THR A 195 -5.44 18.06 -1.19
CA THR A 195 -5.71 18.45 0.19
C THR A 195 -4.46 18.22 1.04
N LYS A 196 -4.53 18.44 2.34
CA LYS A 196 -3.44 18.18 3.29
C LYS A 196 -3.87 17.15 4.33
N ILE A 197 -2.90 16.41 4.86
CA ILE A 197 -3.08 15.53 6.01
C ILE A 197 -1.93 15.76 6.99
N ASP A 198 -2.26 15.87 8.27
CA ASP A 198 -1.32 16.21 9.33
C ASP A 198 -1.06 14.99 10.21
N TYR A 199 0.21 14.73 10.51
CA TYR A 199 0.65 13.67 11.41
C TYR A 199 1.41 14.28 12.57
N TYR A 200 0.93 14.06 13.79
CA TYR A 200 1.61 14.50 15.00
C TYR A 200 2.64 13.45 15.44
N ILE A 201 3.88 13.89 15.62
CA ILE A 201 4.99 13.07 16.11
C ILE A 201 5.21 13.43 17.58
N GLN A 202 4.83 12.52 18.47
CA GLN A 202 4.85 12.76 19.91
C GLN A 202 6.26 12.99 20.47
N ASN A 203 7.23 12.14 20.11
CA ASN A 203 8.60 12.23 20.63
C ASN A 203 9.33 13.51 20.22
N GLU A 204 8.91 14.11 19.11
CA GLU A 204 9.51 15.34 18.57
C GLU A 204 8.60 16.56 18.73
N GLN A 205 7.43 16.40 19.35
CA GLN A 205 6.41 17.43 19.56
C GLN A 205 6.13 18.30 18.32
N LYS A 206 6.07 17.67 17.15
CA LYS A 206 5.93 18.37 15.87
C LYS A 206 4.86 17.72 14.98
N THR A 207 4.20 18.55 14.20
CA THR A 207 3.27 18.10 13.17
C THR A 207 3.95 18.11 11.81
N VAL A 208 3.83 17.01 11.07
CA VAL A 208 4.29 16.89 9.69
C VAL A 208 3.07 16.85 8.78
N THR A 209 3.05 17.77 7.82
CA THR A 209 1.97 17.85 6.83
C THR A 209 2.38 17.19 5.53
N PHE A 210 1.55 16.27 5.04
CA PHE A 210 1.72 15.63 3.74
C PHE A 210 0.66 16.12 2.75
N PRO A 211 1.00 16.21 1.45
CA PRO A 211 -0.01 16.36 0.42
C PRO A 211 -0.89 15.11 0.36
N ARG A 212 -2.20 15.32 0.26
CA ARG A 212 -3.18 14.27 0.03
C ARG A 212 -3.82 14.47 -1.33
N PHE A 213 -3.54 13.56 -2.24
CA PHE A 213 -4.14 13.53 -3.56
C PHE A 213 -5.32 12.58 -3.57
N LYS A 214 -6.45 13.04 -4.11
CA LYS A 214 -7.62 12.21 -4.40
C LYS A 214 -8.04 12.46 -5.83
N GLY A 215 -8.36 11.40 -6.57
CA GLY A 215 -8.76 11.54 -7.96
C GLY A 215 -8.39 10.31 -8.76
N TYR A 216 -8.21 10.51 -10.06
CA TYR A 216 -7.93 9.44 -11.00
C TYR A 216 -7.02 9.89 -12.14
N ILE A 217 -6.38 8.91 -12.77
CA ILE A 217 -5.53 9.08 -13.94
C ILE A 217 -6.11 8.24 -15.04
N VAL A 218 -6.11 8.78 -16.25
CA VAL A 218 -6.55 8.10 -17.47
C VAL A 218 -5.31 7.83 -18.29
N PHE A 219 -5.13 6.57 -18.64
CA PHE A 219 -4.04 6.06 -19.46
C PHE A 219 -4.48 5.85 -20.91
N ASP A 220 -3.50 5.74 -21.80
CA ASP A 220 -3.69 5.22 -23.14
C ASP A 220 -3.78 3.70 -23.07
N ILE A 221 -4.96 3.16 -23.40
CA ILE A 221 -5.25 1.73 -23.29
C ILE A 221 -4.34 0.88 -24.18
N GLU A 222 -4.01 1.35 -25.38
CA GLU A 222 -3.15 0.59 -26.31
C GLU A 222 -1.73 0.49 -25.77
N ARG A 223 -1.27 1.54 -25.08
CA ARG A 223 0.06 1.59 -24.48
C ARG A 223 0.18 0.79 -23.19
N ILE A 224 -0.86 0.80 -22.35
CA ILE A 224 -0.77 0.13 -21.03
C ILE A 224 -1.12 -1.35 -21.06
N ASN A 225 -1.77 -1.85 -22.12
CA ASN A 225 -2.33 -3.20 -22.15
C ASN A 225 -1.28 -4.29 -21.86
N SER A 226 -0.06 -4.13 -22.38
CA SER A 226 1.05 -5.07 -22.20
C SER A 226 1.68 -5.06 -20.79
N TYR A 227 1.22 -4.15 -19.92
CA TYR A 227 1.78 -3.93 -18.58
C TYR A 227 0.74 -4.08 -17.47
N LEU A 228 -0.50 -4.46 -17.80
CA LEU A 228 -1.63 -4.48 -16.85
C LEU A 228 -1.40 -5.40 -15.66
N ASP A 229 -0.66 -6.49 -15.85
CA ASP A 229 -0.22 -7.40 -14.79
C ASP A 229 0.54 -6.68 -13.67
N TYR A 230 1.51 -5.83 -14.02
CA TYR A 230 2.27 -5.03 -13.04
C TYR A 230 1.36 -4.03 -12.32
N PHE A 231 0.44 -3.40 -13.06
CA PHE A 231 -0.53 -2.48 -12.46
C PHE A 231 -1.47 -3.20 -11.49
N PHE A 232 -1.96 -4.39 -11.82
CA PHE A 232 -2.82 -5.17 -10.95
C PHE A 232 -2.09 -5.73 -9.74
N ALA A 233 -0.85 -6.20 -9.90
CA ALA A 233 -0.02 -6.60 -8.75
C ALA A 233 0.10 -5.45 -7.74
N CYS A 234 0.38 -4.25 -8.24
CA CYS A 234 0.53 -3.06 -7.41
C CYS A 234 -0.78 -2.51 -6.81
N GLU A 235 -1.97 -2.93 -7.25
CA GLU A 235 -3.23 -2.67 -6.52
C GLU A 235 -3.19 -3.30 -5.11
N LYS A 236 -2.55 -4.48 -4.97
CA LYS A 236 -2.37 -5.17 -3.69
C LYS A 236 -1.09 -4.76 -2.97
N LEU A 237 -0.04 -4.43 -3.70
CA LEU A 237 1.29 -4.17 -3.14
C LEU A 237 1.54 -2.70 -2.75
N CYS A 238 0.66 -1.77 -3.14
CA CYS A 238 0.83 -0.32 -3.05
C CYS A 238 2.09 0.18 -3.80
N ILE A 239 2.17 1.49 -4.08
CA ILE A 239 3.32 2.10 -4.75
C ILE A 239 3.76 3.42 -4.11
N GLY A 240 5.02 3.79 -4.34
CA GLY A 240 5.56 5.08 -3.96
C GLY A 240 5.99 5.16 -2.49
N GLN A 241 5.90 6.36 -1.93
CA GLN A 241 6.40 6.73 -0.61
C GLN A 241 5.34 6.60 0.48
N ASN A 242 5.81 6.50 1.72
CA ASN A 242 4.98 6.50 2.94
C ASN A 242 3.96 5.34 2.98
N ILE A 243 4.27 4.18 2.39
CA ILE A 243 3.40 2.99 2.42
C ILE A 243 3.04 2.60 3.85
N LEU A 244 3.98 2.76 4.80
CA LEU A 244 3.74 2.54 6.24
C LEU A 244 2.65 3.45 6.85
N LEU A 245 2.34 4.59 6.21
CA LEU A 245 1.23 5.48 6.60
C LEU A 245 -0.08 5.16 5.84
N GLY A 246 -0.12 4.06 5.07
CA GLY A 246 -1.27 3.66 4.26
C GLY A 246 -1.36 4.37 2.90
N PHE A 247 -0.27 4.98 2.43
CA PHE A 247 -0.20 5.64 1.12
C PHE A 247 0.03 4.61 0.00
N GLY A 248 -0.22 5.01 -1.24
CA GLY A 248 0.13 4.22 -2.41
C GLY A 248 -0.97 3.30 -2.94
N ARG A 249 -2.19 3.39 -2.42
CA ARG A 249 -3.30 2.52 -2.84
C ARG A 249 -4.03 3.09 -4.05
N TYR A 250 -4.27 2.25 -5.03
CA TYR A 250 -5.12 2.55 -6.17
C TYR A 250 -5.86 1.30 -6.64
N VAL A 251 -6.81 1.50 -7.55
CA VAL A 251 -7.45 0.43 -8.33
C VAL A 251 -7.58 0.87 -9.79
N MET A 252 -7.39 -0.07 -10.71
CA MET A 252 -7.64 0.10 -12.14
C MET A 252 -9.09 -0.25 -12.48
N GLY A 253 -9.71 0.45 -13.44
CA GLY A 253 -11.08 0.20 -13.89
C GLY A 253 -12.05 1.36 -13.69
#